data_AF-A0A4S4CES7-F1
#
_entry.id   AF-A0A4S4CES7-F1
#
_cell.length_a   1.000
_cell.length_b   1.000
_cell.length_c   1.000
_cell.angle_alpha   90.00
_cell.angle_beta   90.00
_cell.angle_gamma   90.00
#
_symmetry.space_group_name_H-M   'P 1'
#
loop_
_entity.id
_entity.type
_entity.pdbx_description
1 polymer ?
#
loop_
_entity_poly.entity_id
_entity_poly.type
_entity_poly.pdbx_seq_one_letter_code
_entity_poly.pdbx_strand_id
1 'polypeptide(L)'
;MPWVAIVSAAIMWILLLFLFNKETAPKPVVVDPTVVANISKEWPTVGKATFASAGCVGCHGAQGQGVVGPRLAGDAKILKDPAYVYTIVTNGKGGMPAFGGKLKDNEIYAVANYVLHSWGNSIPEPLTPATVAAGQSKIDPAVLKNRSRFVPEDLKLPEIFLATFTMVLLTYGIIGLYSVWAEGLELHPGIHKVRSTPLAVLGMVVTLALTVLFSVLFERQMVTDYAGWAAKEPVMPNVTAEGFYAAMIVLTLAAAIALYKKFFMDGEVLVEDASGEFPW
;
A
#
# COMPACT_ATOMS: atom_id res chain seq x y z
N MET A 1 -29.39 -1.20 15.24
CA MET A 1 -29.72 -2.52 14.62
C MET A 1 -28.50 -3.06 13.88
N PRO A 2 -27.69 -3.95 14.48
CA PRO A 2 -26.41 -4.42 13.94
C PRO A 2 -26.52 -5.22 12.63
N TRP A 3 -27.68 -5.84 12.37
CA TRP A 3 -27.94 -6.63 11.16
C TRP A 3 -27.84 -5.81 9.86
N VAL A 4 -28.27 -4.54 9.86
CA VAL A 4 -28.26 -3.68 8.67
C VAL A 4 -26.82 -3.36 8.23
N ALA A 5 -25.91 -3.20 9.18
CA ALA A 5 -24.50 -2.95 8.91
C ALA A 5 -23.82 -4.17 8.26
N ILE A 6 -24.15 -5.37 8.72
CA ILE A 6 -23.59 -6.63 8.19
C ILE A 6 -24.06 -6.86 6.75
N VAL A 7 -25.36 -6.67 6.48
CA VAL A 7 -25.92 -6.83 5.13
C VAL A 7 -25.37 -5.79 4.17
N SER A 8 -25.26 -4.53 4.61
CA SER A 8 -24.69 -3.46 3.79
C SER A 8 -23.22 -3.74 3.46
N ALA A 9 -22.45 -4.29 4.41
CA ALA A 9 -21.07 -4.69 4.18
C ALA A 9 -20.96 -5.84 3.15
N ALA A 10 -21.85 -6.84 3.22
CA ALA A 10 -21.86 -7.96 2.28
C ALA A 10 -22.26 -7.54 0.85
N ILE A 11 -23.21 -6.61 0.71
CA ILE A 11 -23.61 -6.09 -0.60
C ILE A 11 -22.49 -5.23 -1.20
N MET A 12 -21.88 -4.36 -0.39
CA MET A 12 -20.72 -3.57 -0.82
C MET A 12 -19.54 -4.46 -1.20
N TRP A 13 -19.28 -5.56 -0.50
CA TRP A 13 -18.27 -6.56 -0.86
C TRP A 13 -18.46 -7.06 -2.30
N ILE A 14 -19.67 -7.51 -2.63
CA ILE A 14 -19.97 -8.06 -3.96
C ILE A 14 -19.81 -6.97 -5.02
N LEU A 15 -20.36 -5.77 -4.79
CA LEU A 15 -20.27 -4.67 -5.75
C LEU A 15 -18.83 -4.23 -6.01
N LEU A 16 -18.01 -4.10 -4.96
CA LEU A 16 -16.62 -3.67 -5.09
C LEU A 16 -15.76 -4.72 -5.80
N LEU A 17 -15.99 -6.02 -5.56
CA LEU A 17 -15.31 -7.08 -6.32
C LEU A 17 -15.56 -6.98 -7.83
N PHE A 18 -16.80 -6.70 -8.23
CA PHE A 18 -17.15 -6.57 -9.65
C PHE A 18 -16.69 -5.24 -10.28
N LEU A 19 -16.73 -4.13 -9.54
CA LEU A 19 -16.32 -2.81 -10.05
C LEU A 19 -14.79 -2.73 -10.23
N PHE A 20 -14.01 -3.16 -9.24
CA PHE A 20 -12.55 -3.01 -9.25
C PHE A 20 -11.83 -4.03 -10.14
N ASN A 21 -12.49 -5.13 -10.49
CA ASN A 21 -11.95 -6.07 -11.50
C ASN A 21 -11.86 -5.41 -12.91
N LYS A 22 -12.64 -4.35 -13.18
CA LYS A 22 -12.55 -3.60 -14.44
C LYS A 22 -11.54 -2.46 -14.41
N GLU A 23 -11.38 -1.79 -13.27
CA GLU A 23 -10.49 -0.61 -13.10
C GLU A 23 -8.99 -0.96 -13.07
N THR A 24 -8.64 -2.22 -12.77
CA THR A 24 -7.24 -2.70 -12.73
C THR A 24 -6.71 -3.17 -14.08
N ALA A 25 -7.54 -3.18 -15.14
CA ALA A 25 -7.08 -3.44 -16.49
C ALA A 25 -6.26 -2.23 -16.97
N PRO A 26 -4.97 -2.41 -17.36
CA PRO A 26 -4.16 -1.30 -17.84
C PRO A 26 -4.82 -0.66 -19.06
N LYS A 27 -4.97 0.66 -19.06
CA LYS A 27 -5.49 1.41 -20.21
C LYS A 27 -4.61 1.09 -21.44
N PRO A 28 -5.20 0.73 -22.60
CA PRO A 28 -4.43 0.48 -23.80
C PRO A 28 -3.66 1.75 -24.17
N VAL A 29 -2.33 1.63 -24.25
CA VAL A 29 -1.45 2.73 -24.61
C VAL A 29 -1.62 2.97 -26.10
N VAL A 30 -2.20 4.12 -26.46
CA VAL A 30 -2.33 4.53 -27.86
C VAL A 30 -0.95 4.98 -28.33
N VAL A 31 -0.27 4.13 -29.11
CA VAL A 31 1.02 4.45 -29.72
C VAL A 31 0.78 5.18 -31.04
N ASP A 32 1.53 6.25 -31.29
CA ASP A 32 1.49 6.96 -32.57
C ASP A 32 1.87 6.00 -33.73
N PRO A 33 1.00 5.78 -34.72
CA PRO A 33 1.26 4.87 -35.84
C PRO A 33 2.52 5.22 -36.64
N THR A 34 2.91 6.50 -36.67
CA THR A 34 4.10 6.97 -37.40
C THR A 34 5.40 6.50 -36.74
N VAL A 35 5.44 6.46 -35.41
CA VAL A 35 6.58 5.98 -34.63
C VAL A 35 6.74 4.47 -34.79
N VAL A 36 5.64 3.72 -34.76
CA VAL A 36 5.61 2.27 -35.00
C VAL A 36 6.12 1.94 -36.41
N ALA A 37 5.68 2.70 -37.42
CA ALA A 37 6.09 2.51 -38.81
C ALA A 37 7.60 2.76 -39.03
N ASN A 38 8.14 3.81 -38.42
CA ASN A 38 9.58 4.13 -38.50
C ASN A 38 10.42 3.05 -37.82
N ILE A 39 10.06 2.62 -36.61
CA ILE A 39 10.75 1.54 -35.90
C ILE A 39 10.69 0.25 -36.73
N SER A 40 9.52 -0.11 -37.27
CA SER A 40 9.30 -1.31 -38.10
C SER A 40 10.24 -1.37 -39.31
N LYS A 41 10.55 -0.21 -39.88
CA LYS A 41 11.44 -0.08 -41.04
C LYS A 41 12.92 -0.17 -40.64
N GLU A 42 13.27 0.37 -39.47
CA GLU A 42 14.67 0.51 -39.03
C GLU A 42 15.21 -0.75 -38.34
N TRP A 43 14.41 -1.41 -37.50
CA TRP A 43 14.91 -2.51 -36.66
C TRP A 43 15.51 -3.70 -37.42
N PRO A 44 15.03 -4.13 -38.62
CA PRO A 44 15.59 -5.30 -39.29
C PRO A 44 17.05 -5.11 -39.74
N THR A 45 17.42 -3.88 -40.08
CA THR A 45 18.75 -3.56 -40.61
C THR A 45 19.66 -3.03 -39.50
N VAL A 46 19.20 -2.01 -38.77
CA VAL A 46 19.94 -1.40 -37.66
C VAL A 46 20.11 -2.39 -36.52
N GLY A 47 19.07 -3.15 -36.19
CA GLY A 47 19.11 -4.11 -35.09
C GLY A 47 20.06 -5.28 -35.36
N LYS A 48 20.06 -5.80 -36.60
CA LYS A 48 21.02 -6.84 -37.03
C LYS A 48 22.46 -6.32 -37.01
N ALA A 49 22.69 -5.11 -37.52
CA ALA A 49 24.02 -4.50 -37.53
C ALA A 49 24.53 -4.24 -36.10
N THR A 50 23.65 -3.74 -35.22
CA THR A 50 23.96 -3.49 -33.81
C THR A 50 24.26 -4.81 -33.09
N PHE A 51 23.46 -5.86 -33.31
CA PHE A 51 23.70 -7.18 -32.72
C PHE A 51 25.08 -7.75 -33.09
N ALA A 52 25.50 -7.54 -34.34
CA ALA A 52 26.81 -7.99 -34.82
C ALA A 52 27.98 -7.14 -34.30
N SER A 53 27.84 -5.81 -34.31
CA SER A 53 28.91 -4.87 -33.99
C SER A 53 29.10 -4.60 -32.49
N ALA A 54 28.04 -4.68 -31.68
CA ALA A 54 28.08 -4.43 -30.25
C ALA A 54 28.56 -5.66 -29.43
N GLY A 55 29.02 -6.73 -30.09
CA GLY A 55 29.56 -7.92 -29.43
C GLY A 55 28.51 -8.91 -28.91
N CYS A 56 27.21 -8.70 -29.19
CA CYS A 56 26.14 -9.59 -28.75
C CYS A 56 26.33 -11.03 -29.28
N VAL A 57 26.80 -11.16 -30.53
CA VAL A 57 27.12 -12.43 -31.18
C VAL A 57 28.14 -13.25 -30.39
N GLY A 58 29.12 -12.60 -29.74
CA GLY A 58 30.18 -13.30 -29.01
C GLY A 58 29.66 -14.16 -27.86
N CYS A 59 28.62 -13.70 -27.18
CA CYS A 59 28.03 -14.42 -26.06
C CYS A 59 26.76 -15.19 -26.45
N HIS A 60 25.88 -14.61 -27.27
CA HIS A 60 24.57 -15.19 -27.61
C HIS A 60 24.57 -16.00 -28.91
N GLY A 61 25.65 -15.96 -29.69
CA GLY A 61 25.77 -16.64 -30.97
C GLY A 61 25.06 -15.91 -32.11
N ALA A 62 25.51 -16.14 -33.34
CA ALA A 62 25.00 -15.46 -34.54
C ALA A 62 23.53 -15.80 -34.85
N GLN A 63 23.05 -16.95 -34.37
CA GLN A 63 21.68 -17.43 -34.51
C GLN A 63 20.90 -17.36 -33.19
N GLY A 64 21.39 -16.60 -32.21
CA GLY A 64 20.77 -16.53 -30.87
C GLY A 64 20.75 -17.88 -30.16
N GLN A 65 21.59 -18.83 -30.55
CA GLN A 65 21.60 -20.20 -30.02
C GLN A 65 22.10 -20.29 -28.57
N GLY A 66 22.76 -19.24 -28.07
CA GLY A 66 23.46 -19.24 -26.80
C GLY A 66 24.82 -19.91 -26.91
N VAL A 67 25.88 -19.24 -26.43
CA VAL A 67 27.25 -19.79 -26.37
C VAL A 67 27.73 -19.70 -24.93
N VAL A 68 28.05 -18.48 -24.50
CA VAL A 68 28.38 -18.15 -23.10
C VAL A 68 27.19 -17.48 -22.43
N GLY A 69 26.46 -16.67 -23.19
CA GLY A 69 25.19 -16.07 -22.77
C GLY A 69 24.00 -17.00 -23.04
N PRO A 70 22.84 -16.71 -22.43
CA PRO A 70 21.64 -17.51 -22.61
C PRO A 70 21.17 -17.53 -24.07
N ARG A 71 20.50 -18.62 -24.45
CA ARG A 71 19.83 -18.77 -25.74
C ARG A 71 18.71 -17.74 -25.88
N LEU A 72 18.69 -17.03 -27.01
CA LEU A 72 17.66 -16.04 -27.37
C LEU A 72 16.64 -16.61 -28.36
N ALA A 73 17.03 -17.61 -29.15
CA ALA A 73 16.18 -18.20 -30.18
C ALA A 73 15.03 -19.04 -29.60
N GLY A 74 13.79 -18.62 -29.85
CA GLY A 74 12.58 -19.31 -29.39
C GLY A 74 12.36 -19.28 -27.88
N ASP A 75 12.93 -18.29 -27.17
CA ASP A 75 12.77 -18.19 -25.72
C ASP A 75 11.39 -17.59 -25.36
N ALA A 76 10.53 -18.41 -24.76
CA ALA A 76 9.20 -18.00 -24.34
C ALA A 76 9.20 -16.92 -23.25
N LYS A 77 10.28 -16.77 -22.48
CA LYS A 77 10.38 -15.77 -21.40
C LYS A 77 10.48 -14.35 -21.96
N ILE A 78 11.28 -14.15 -23.01
CA ILE A 78 11.44 -12.83 -23.64
C ILE A 78 10.18 -12.42 -24.42
N LEU A 79 9.38 -13.39 -24.90
CA LEU A 79 8.10 -13.13 -25.57
C LEU A 79 6.98 -12.76 -24.59
N LYS A 80 7.01 -13.31 -23.37
CA LYS A 80 6.04 -12.97 -22.31
C LYS A 80 6.21 -11.55 -21.78
N ASP A 81 7.44 -11.04 -21.78
CA ASP A 81 7.75 -9.67 -21.38
C ASP A 81 8.75 -9.01 -22.34
N PRO A 82 8.28 -8.45 -23.47
CA PRO A 82 9.17 -7.82 -24.45
C PRO A 82 9.94 -6.61 -23.91
N ALA A 83 9.40 -5.89 -22.93
CA ALA A 83 10.05 -4.73 -22.32
C ALA A 83 11.27 -5.14 -21.46
N TYR A 84 11.28 -6.39 -20.97
CA TYR A 84 12.41 -6.96 -20.26
C TYR A 84 13.66 -6.99 -21.16
N VAL A 85 13.54 -7.33 -22.45
CA VAL A 85 14.70 -7.37 -23.36
C VAL A 85 15.38 -6.01 -23.46
N TYR A 86 14.61 -4.94 -23.67
CA TYR A 86 15.13 -3.57 -23.70
C TYR A 86 15.84 -3.20 -22.40
N THR A 87 15.24 -3.54 -21.26
CA THR A 87 15.78 -3.22 -19.94
C THR A 87 17.12 -3.93 -19.70
N ILE A 88 17.25 -5.19 -20.13
CA ILE A 88 18.48 -5.96 -20.01
C ILE A 88 19.58 -5.43 -20.94
N VAL A 89 19.25 -5.03 -22.16
CA VAL A 89 20.24 -4.40 -23.06
C VAL A 89 20.71 -3.07 -22.49
N THR A 90 19.79 -2.25 -21.96
CA THR A 90 20.12 -0.93 -21.42
C THR A 90 20.98 -1.05 -20.15
N ASN A 91 20.54 -1.84 -19.17
CA ASN A 91 21.13 -1.86 -17.83
C ASN A 91 22.14 -3.01 -17.62
N GLY A 92 22.19 -3.98 -18.52
CA GLY A 92 22.94 -5.23 -18.32
C GLY A 92 22.28 -6.16 -17.30
N LYS A 93 22.83 -7.37 -17.17
CA LYS A 93 22.43 -8.34 -16.13
C LYS A 93 23.50 -9.41 -15.93
N GLY A 94 23.94 -9.60 -14.69
CA GLY A 94 24.98 -10.59 -14.37
C GLY A 94 26.26 -10.31 -15.15
N GLY A 95 26.71 -11.28 -15.95
CA GLY A 95 27.88 -11.13 -16.83
C GLY A 95 27.65 -10.33 -18.12
N MET A 96 26.39 -9.95 -18.44
CA MET A 96 26.10 -9.11 -19.60
C MET A 96 26.30 -7.62 -19.25
N PRO A 97 27.18 -6.89 -19.96
CA PRO A 97 27.44 -5.48 -19.68
C PRO A 97 26.23 -4.60 -20.02
N ALA A 98 26.15 -3.44 -19.37
CA ALA A 98 25.20 -2.40 -19.73
C ALA A 98 25.61 -1.71 -21.05
N PHE A 99 24.62 -1.49 -21.94
CA PHE A 99 24.80 -0.76 -23.20
C PHE A 99 24.15 0.63 -23.17
N GLY A 100 23.42 0.97 -22.11
CA GLY A 100 22.94 2.33 -21.87
C GLY A 100 24.12 3.33 -21.87
N GLY A 101 24.00 4.38 -22.67
CA GLY A 101 25.06 5.37 -22.87
C GLY A 101 26.22 4.93 -23.77
N LYS A 102 26.28 3.65 -24.19
CA LYS A 102 27.24 3.15 -25.20
C LYS A 102 26.61 3.04 -26.59
N LEU A 103 25.34 2.63 -26.63
CA LEU A 103 24.50 2.63 -27.81
C LEU A 103 23.51 3.79 -27.73
N LYS A 104 23.10 4.30 -28.88
CA LYS A 104 22.00 5.27 -28.95
C LYS A 104 20.68 4.57 -28.65
N ASP A 105 19.71 5.31 -28.12
CA ASP A 105 18.41 4.73 -27.74
C ASP A 105 17.73 4.01 -28.92
N ASN A 106 17.80 4.59 -30.12
CA ASN A 106 17.26 3.95 -31.33
C ASN A 106 17.96 2.63 -31.67
N GLU A 107 19.26 2.50 -31.45
CA GLU A 107 20.03 1.26 -31.63
C GLU A 107 19.63 0.20 -30.59
N ILE A 108 19.34 0.63 -29.36
CA ILE A 108 18.84 -0.25 -28.29
C ILE A 108 17.45 -0.79 -28.63
N TYR A 109 16.53 0.06 -29.10
CA TYR A 109 15.22 -0.38 -29.58
C TYR A 109 15.33 -1.29 -30.80
N ALA A 110 16.23 -0.98 -31.73
CA ALA A 110 16.44 -1.78 -32.93
C ALA A 110 16.99 -3.17 -32.60
N VAL A 111 17.99 -3.28 -31.72
CA VAL A 111 18.58 -4.58 -31.33
C VAL A 111 17.60 -5.40 -30.50
N ALA A 112 16.82 -4.78 -29.61
CA ALA A 112 15.78 -5.47 -28.84
C ALA A 112 14.69 -6.04 -29.78
N ASN A 113 14.21 -5.24 -30.73
CA ASN A 113 13.25 -5.70 -31.74
C ASN A 113 13.82 -6.80 -32.64
N TYR A 114 15.09 -6.69 -33.04
CA TYR A 114 15.75 -7.75 -33.81
C TYR A 114 15.74 -9.07 -33.05
N VAL A 115 16.05 -9.08 -31.75
CA VAL A 115 15.98 -10.30 -30.92
C VAL A 115 14.55 -10.84 -30.82
N LEU A 116 13.55 -9.97 -30.65
CA LEU A 116 12.13 -10.34 -30.49
C LEU A 116 11.45 -10.84 -31.77
N HIS A 117 12.04 -10.61 -32.94
CA HIS A 117 11.50 -11.03 -34.24
C HIS A 117 12.43 -11.95 -35.04
N SER A 118 13.52 -12.43 -34.42
CA SER A 118 14.48 -13.34 -35.05
C SER A 118 14.39 -14.74 -34.48
N TRP A 119 14.85 -15.72 -35.26
CA TRP A 119 15.09 -17.10 -34.81
C TRP A 119 13.86 -17.79 -34.19
N GLY A 120 12.68 -17.58 -34.79
CA GLY A 120 11.42 -18.14 -34.32
C GLY A 120 10.72 -17.32 -33.24
N ASN A 121 11.31 -16.21 -32.79
CA ASN A 121 10.62 -15.22 -31.97
C ASN A 121 9.74 -14.34 -32.88
N SER A 122 8.53 -14.05 -32.42
CA SER A 122 7.63 -13.11 -33.08
C SER A 122 6.70 -12.51 -32.04
N ILE A 123 6.61 -11.18 -32.03
CA ILE A 123 5.62 -10.44 -31.26
C ILE A 123 4.69 -9.69 -32.23
N PRO A 124 3.41 -9.44 -31.87
CA PRO A 124 2.45 -8.85 -32.80
C PRO A 124 2.80 -7.45 -33.29
N GLU A 125 3.47 -6.66 -32.43
CA GLU A 125 3.86 -5.28 -32.71
C GLU A 125 5.30 -5.06 -32.24
N PRO A 126 6.07 -4.22 -32.95
CA PRO A 126 7.42 -3.89 -32.52
C PRO A 126 7.41 -3.13 -31.19
N LEU A 127 8.45 -3.34 -30.41
CA LEU A 127 8.71 -2.64 -29.18
C LEU A 127 8.96 -1.16 -29.46
N THR A 128 8.23 -0.28 -28.77
CA THR A 128 8.31 1.18 -28.89
C THR A 128 8.60 1.80 -27.52
N PRO A 129 9.00 3.09 -27.46
CA PRO A 129 9.19 3.77 -26.18
C PRO A 129 7.95 3.75 -25.28
N ALA A 130 6.77 3.85 -25.88
CA ALA A 130 5.50 3.79 -25.17
C ALA A 130 5.23 2.39 -24.57
N THR A 131 5.52 1.32 -25.30
CA THR A 131 5.34 -0.06 -24.79
C THR A 131 6.40 -0.45 -23.77
N VAL A 132 7.62 0.09 -23.87
CA VAL A 132 8.65 -0.04 -22.82
C VAL A 132 8.25 0.70 -21.56
N ALA A 133 7.81 1.95 -21.65
CA ALA A 133 7.35 2.71 -20.49
C ALA A 133 6.17 2.01 -19.79
N ALA A 134 5.23 1.44 -20.56
CA ALA A 134 4.14 0.64 -20.04
C ALA A 134 4.62 -0.68 -19.40
N GLY A 135 5.58 -1.37 -20.02
CA GLY A 135 6.19 -2.58 -19.48
C GLY A 135 7.01 -2.33 -18.21
N GLN A 136 7.74 -1.22 -18.14
CA GLN A 136 8.50 -0.78 -16.97
C GLN A 136 7.60 -0.29 -15.83
N SER A 137 6.38 0.15 -16.14
CA SER A 137 5.34 0.43 -15.15
C SER A 137 4.71 -0.83 -14.54
N LYS A 138 5.02 -2.03 -15.06
CA LYS A 138 4.87 -3.27 -14.29
C LYS A 138 6.01 -3.33 -13.27
N ILE A 139 5.83 -2.57 -12.20
CA ILE A 139 6.81 -2.34 -11.15
C ILE A 139 7.33 -3.69 -10.60
N ASP A 140 8.66 -3.82 -10.55
CA ASP A 140 9.34 -4.89 -9.82
C ASP A 140 8.85 -4.90 -8.36
N PRO A 141 8.32 -6.02 -7.82
CA PRO A 141 7.88 -6.09 -6.42
C PRO A 141 8.96 -5.63 -5.41
N ALA A 142 10.24 -5.62 -5.78
CA ALA A 142 11.32 -5.03 -4.98
C ALA A 142 11.22 -3.51 -4.78
N VAL A 143 10.67 -2.75 -5.75
CA VAL A 143 10.46 -1.29 -5.63
C VAL A 143 9.23 -0.97 -4.76
N LEU A 144 8.23 -1.86 -4.74
CA LEU A 144 7.11 -1.80 -3.79
C LEU A 144 7.56 -2.08 -2.35
N LYS A 145 8.64 -2.84 -2.16
CA LYS A 145 9.22 -3.17 -0.85
C LYS A 145 9.64 -1.94 -0.04
N ASN A 146 9.95 -0.82 -0.70
CA ASN A 146 10.31 0.44 -0.04
C ASN A 146 9.13 1.40 0.24
N ARG A 147 7.91 1.09 -0.24
CA ARG A 147 6.73 1.94 0.02
C ARG A 147 5.76 1.39 1.05
N SER A 148 5.87 0.13 1.46
CA SER A 148 4.99 -0.43 2.49
C SER A 148 5.69 -1.46 3.35
N ARG A 149 6.45 -0.98 4.35
CA ARG A 149 7.05 -1.78 5.43
C ARG A 149 6.02 -2.61 6.23
N PHE A 150 4.72 -2.33 6.06
CA PHE A 150 3.61 -2.91 6.82
C PHE A 150 2.63 -3.75 6.00
N VAL A 151 2.83 -3.90 4.69
CA VAL A 151 1.92 -4.67 3.84
C VAL A 151 2.61 -5.97 3.42
N PRO A 152 2.09 -7.15 3.82
CA PRO A 152 2.59 -8.44 3.38
C PRO A 152 2.65 -8.56 1.84
N GLU A 153 3.67 -9.25 1.32
CA GLU A 153 3.95 -9.34 -0.13
C GLU A 153 2.84 -10.06 -0.94
N ASP A 154 1.92 -10.73 -0.25
CA ASP A 154 0.79 -11.49 -0.79
C ASP A 154 -0.55 -10.73 -0.78
N LEU A 155 -0.62 -9.54 -0.17
CA LEU A 155 -1.88 -8.77 -0.09
C LEU A 155 -2.13 -7.92 -1.34
N LYS A 156 -3.22 -8.20 -2.06
CA LYS A 156 -3.62 -7.40 -3.23
C LYS A 156 -4.24 -6.07 -2.79
N LEU A 157 -4.12 -5.02 -3.61
CA LEU A 157 -4.69 -3.69 -3.32
C LEU A 157 -6.19 -3.70 -2.91
N PRO A 158 -7.05 -4.55 -3.50
CA PRO A 158 -8.44 -4.69 -3.05
C PRO A 158 -8.58 -5.27 -1.62
N GLU A 159 -7.69 -6.17 -1.22
CA GLU A 159 -7.68 -6.81 0.10
C GLU A 159 -7.26 -5.81 1.18
N ILE A 160 -6.34 -4.90 0.85
CA ILE A 160 -5.93 -3.80 1.73
C ILE A 160 -7.11 -2.86 1.99
N PHE A 161 -7.77 -2.41 0.91
CA PHE A 161 -8.91 -1.48 1.01
C PHE A 161 -10.04 -2.08 1.85
N LEU A 162 -10.31 -3.36 1.63
CA LEU A 162 -11.28 -4.14 2.38
C LEU A 162 -10.90 -4.28 3.86
N ALA A 163 -9.63 -4.59 4.16
CA ALA A 163 -9.17 -4.71 5.54
C ALA A 163 -9.38 -3.39 6.29
N THR A 164 -9.03 -2.25 5.68
CA THR A 164 -9.30 -0.93 6.25
C THR A 164 -10.79 -0.64 6.41
N PHE A 165 -11.63 -0.95 5.41
CA PHE A 165 -13.06 -0.70 5.47
C PHE A 165 -13.75 -1.57 6.55
N THR A 166 -13.34 -2.83 6.66
CA THR A 166 -13.80 -3.76 7.71
C THR A 166 -13.41 -3.25 9.09
N MET A 167 -12.17 -2.76 9.26
CA MET A 167 -11.70 -2.20 10.52
C MET A 167 -12.48 -0.95 10.91
N VAL A 168 -12.82 -0.07 9.96
CA VAL A 168 -13.68 1.11 10.20
C VAL A 168 -15.09 0.69 10.61
N LEU A 169 -15.73 -0.25 9.89
CA LEU A 169 -17.07 -0.71 10.25
C LEU A 169 -17.12 -1.42 11.59
N LEU A 170 -16.10 -2.22 11.93
CA LEU A 170 -15.99 -2.90 13.20
C LEU A 170 -15.81 -1.88 14.34
N THR A 171 -15.02 -0.83 14.11
CA THR A 171 -14.86 0.29 15.05
C THR A 171 -16.19 1.01 15.27
N TYR A 172 -16.91 1.37 14.20
CA TYR A 172 -18.24 1.98 14.29
C TYR A 172 -19.27 1.06 14.96
N GLY A 173 -19.19 -0.24 14.71
CA GLY A 173 -20.03 -1.26 15.36
C GLY A 173 -19.78 -1.33 16.86
N ILE A 174 -18.51 -1.30 17.30
CA ILE A 174 -18.14 -1.26 18.72
C ILE A 174 -18.61 0.04 19.35
N ILE A 175 -18.44 1.19 18.69
CA ILE A 175 -18.92 2.49 19.18
C ILE A 175 -20.44 2.44 19.36
N GLY A 176 -21.18 1.92 18.38
CA GLY A 176 -22.64 1.77 18.48
C GLY A 176 -23.07 0.82 19.59
N LEU A 177 -22.37 -0.29 19.78
CA LEU A 177 -22.64 -1.24 20.86
C LEU A 177 -22.36 -0.61 22.24
N TYR A 178 -21.28 0.16 22.34
CA TYR A 178 -20.95 0.93 23.53
C TYR A 178 -21.98 2.04 23.80
N SER A 179 -22.46 2.73 22.76
CA SER A 179 -23.53 3.73 22.89
C SER A 179 -24.78 3.10 23.49
N VAL A 180 -25.24 1.97 22.93
CA VAL A 180 -26.42 1.25 23.43
C VAL A 180 -26.20 0.74 24.86
N TRP A 181 -25.02 0.21 25.16
CA TRP A 181 -24.66 -0.24 26.52
C TRP A 181 -24.60 0.94 27.51
N ALA A 182 -24.14 2.10 27.08
CA ALA A 182 -23.98 3.29 27.91
C ALA A 182 -25.28 4.11 28.07
N GLU A 183 -26.21 4.02 27.12
CA GLU A 183 -27.39 4.89 27.02
C GLU A 183 -28.73 4.16 27.22
N GLY A 184 -28.79 2.82 27.12
CA GLY A 184 -30.04 2.06 27.27
C GLY A 184 -30.98 2.19 26.06
N LEU A 185 -32.21 1.64 26.15
CA LEU A 185 -33.16 1.56 25.03
C LEU A 185 -34.34 2.55 25.08
N GLU A 186 -34.61 3.27 26.18
CA GLU A 186 -35.73 4.24 26.30
C GLU A 186 -35.40 5.37 27.28
N LEU A 187 -35.87 6.60 27.01
CA LEU A 187 -35.55 7.84 27.76
C LEU A 187 -36.79 8.42 28.46
N HIS A 188 -36.67 8.73 29.76
CA HIS A 188 -37.50 9.70 30.50
C HIS A 188 -36.64 10.43 31.56
N PRO A 189 -36.96 11.69 31.95
CA PRO A 189 -36.00 12.56 32.62
C PRO A 189 -36.05 12.44 34.16
N GLY A 190 -34.94 12.01 34.76
CA GLY A 190 -34.67 12.08 36.20
C GLY A 190 -33.20 12.45 36.44
N ILE A 191 -32.91 13.34 37.39
CA ILE A 191 -31.55 13.88 37.61
C ILE A 191 -30.89 13.15 38.79
N HIS A 192 -29.81 12.40 38.55
CA HIS A 192 -28.93 11.88 39.59
C HIS A 192 -27.66 12.72 39.71
N LYS A 193 -27.55 13.45 40.83
CA LYS A 193 -26.35 14.21 41.15
C LYS A 193 -25.25 13.28 41.66
N VAL A 194 -24.12 13.23 40.96
CA VAL A 194 -22.98 12.40 41.34
C VAL A 194 -22.08 13.19 42.28
N ARG A 195 -21.73 12.61 43.44
CA ARG A 195 -20.71 13.17 44.32
C ARG A 195 -19.43 12.34 44.20
N SER A 196 -18.40 12.93 43.60
CA SER A 196 -17.09 12.30 43.46
C SER A 196 -16.50 11.96 44.83
N THR A 197 -16.04 10.74 45.02
CA THR A 197 -15.30 10.34 46.23
C THR A 197 -13.84 10.80 46.14
N PRO A 198 -13.13 10.98 47.27
CA PRO A 198 -11.70 11.29 47.25
C PRO A 198 -10.87 10.30 46.42
N LEU A 199 -11.26 9.03 46.41
CA LEU A 199 -10.62 7.99 45.59
C LEU A 199 -10.84 8.22 44.08
N ALA A 200 -12.05 8.64 43.68
CA ALA A 200 -12.33 8.98 42.29
C ALA A 200 -11.53 10.22 41.83
N VAL A 201 -11.39 11.22 42.70
CA VAL A 201 -10.54 12.40 42.45
C VAL A 201 -9.09 11.99 42.28
N LEU A 202 -8.56 11.15 43.17
CA LEU A 202 -7.20 10.63 43.05
C LEU A 202 -7.02 9.86 41.72
N GLY A 203 -7.96 8.97 41.40
CA GLY A 203 -7.92 8.20 40.15
C GLY A 203 -7.91 9.10 38.91
N MET A 204 -8.71 10.16 38.90
CA MET A 204 -8.74 11.15 37.83
C MET A 204 -7.40 11.90 37.70
N VAL A 205 -6.88 12.42 38.82
CA VAL A 205 -5.60 13.17 38.84
C VAL A 205 -4.44 12.28 38.37
N VAL A 206 -4.37 11.04 38.85
CA VAL A 206 -3.34 10.08 38.42
C VAL A 206 -3.46 9.79 36.93
N THR A 207 -4.67 9.58 36.43
CA THR A 207 -4.88 9.29 35.00
C THR A 207 -4.44 10.47 34.12
N LEU A 208 -4.81 11.70 34.48
CA LEU A 208 -4.37 12.91 33.78
C LEU A 208 -2.85 13.10 33.85
N ALA A 209 -2.24 12.86 35.02
CA ALA A 209 -0.80 12.93 35.19
C ALA A 209 -0.05 11.91 34.30
N LEU A 210 -0.59 10.69 34.18
CA LEU A 210 -0.06 9.67 33.27
C LEU A 210 -0.20 10.09 31.80
N THR A 211 -1.32 10.68 31.39
CA THR A 211 -1.48 11.22 30.03
C THR A 211 -0.41 12.26 29.71
N VAL A 212 -0.15 13.20 30.62
CA VAL A 212 0.90 14.20 30.46
C VAL A 212 2.28 13.54 30.41
N LEU A 213 2.57 12.60 31.32
CA LEU A 213 3.83 11.86 31.33
C LEU A 213 4.10 11.16 29.99
N PHE A 214 3.13 10.41 29.46
CA PHE A 214 3.30 9.71 28.19
C PHE A 214 3.40 10.66 27.00
N SER A 215 2.71 11.80 27.04
CA SER A 215 2.86 12.85 26.01
C SER A 215 4.29 13.41 25.99
N VAL A 216 4.86 13.72 27.15
CA VAL A 216 6.25 14.18 27.27
C VAL A 216 7.24 13.11 26.78
N LEU A 217 7.02 11.84 27.13
CA LEU A 217 7.88 10.74 26.67
C LEU A 217 7.80 10.56 25.15
N PHE A 218 6.60 10.66 24.56
CA PHE A 218 6.39 10.60 23.12
C PHE A 218 7.11 11.74 22.39
N GLU A 219 6.95 12.99 22.86
CA GLU A 219 7.64 14.15 22.29
C GLU A 219 9.16 14.00 22.39
N ARG A 220 9.69 13.57 23.54
CA ARG A 220 11.13 13.34 23.71
C ARG A 220 11.64 12.25 22.77
N GLN A 221 10.88 11.19 22.56
CA GLN A 221 11.23 10.12 21.62
C GLN A 221 11.27 10.68 20.19
N MET A 222 10.23 11.39 19.76
CA MET A 222 10.18 12.01 18.44
C MET A 222 11.32 12.99 18.18
N VAL A 223 11.66 13.84 19.15
CA VAL A 223 12.78 14.78 19.04
C VAL A 223 14.12 14.04 18.91
N THR A 224 14.29 12.95 19.66
CA THR A 224 15.49 12.10 19.60
C THR A 224 15.61 11.44 18.23
N ASP A 225 14.52 10.88 17.72
CA ASP A 225 14.48 10.22 16.43
C ASP A 225 14.71 11.21 15.27
N TYR A 226 14.13 12.41 15.37
CA TYR A 226 14.38 13.50 14.41
C TYR A 226 15.86 13.94 14.41
N ALA A 227 16.46 14.10 15.59
CA ALA A 227 17.88 14.43 15.72
C ALA A 227 18.79 13.31 15.19
N GLY A 228 18.42 12.05 15.42
CA GLY A 228 19.12 10.87 14.87
C GLY A 228 19.07 10.82 13.34
N TRP A 229 17.98 11.29 12.73
CA TRP A 229 17.85 11.36 11.27
C TRP A 229 18.71 12.46 10.64
N ALA A 230 18.98 13.54 11.38
CA ALA A 230 19.84 14.65 10.96
C ALA A 230 21.34 14.42 11.25
N ALA A 231 21.70 13.30 11.89
CA ALA A 231 23.08 12.98 12.23
C ALA A 231 23.91 12.54 11.00
N LYS A 232 25.25 12.66 11.10
CA LYS A 232 26.17 12.21 10.05
C LYS A 232 26.05 10.71 9.75
N GLU A 233 25.73 9.93 10.77
CA GLU A 233 25.35 8.53 10.65
C GLU A 233 23.88 8.41 11.09
N PRO A 234 22.94 8.21 10.15
CA PRO A 234 21.52 8.16 10.47
C PRO A 234 21.21 6.98 11.39
N VAL A 235 20.64 7.27 12.55
CA VAL A 235 20.13 6.23 13.46
C VAL A 235 18.67 5.97 13.12
N MET A 236 18.28 4.70 13.08
CA MET A 236 16.90 4.31 12.79
C MET A 236 15.98 4.70 13.95
N PRO A 237 14.78 5.24 13.68
CA PRO A 237 13.83 5.65 14.71
C PRO A 237 13.29 4.45 15.51
N ASN A 238 13.03 4.64 16.79
CA ASN A 238 12.47 3.60 17.65
C ASN A 238 10.93 3.58 17.59
N VAL A 239 10.42 3.12 16.45
CA VAL A 239 8.98 3.05 16.14
C VAL A 239 8.18 2.25 17.17
N THR A 240 8.80 1.28 17.86
CA THR A 240 8.15 0.50 18.91
C THR A 240 7.86 1.36 20.13
N ALA A 241 8.81 2.19 20.55
CA ALA A 241 8.63 3.11 21.66
C ALA A 241 7.62 4.22 21.31
N GLU A 242 7.70 4.78 20.10
CA GLU A 242 6.73 5.76 19.60
C GLU A 242 5.30 5.22 19.64
N GLY A 243 5.08 4.02 19.08
CA GLY A 243 3.77 3.37 19.08
C GLY A 243 3.27 3.04 20.48
N PHE A 244 4.15 2.60 21.38
CA PHE A 244 3.80 2.32 22.77
C PHE A 244 3.34 3.58 23.51
N TYR A 245 4.09 4.69 23.44
CA TYR A 245 3.70 5.93 24.11
C TYR A 245 2.41 6.51 23.53
N ALA A 246 2.25 6.49 22.21
CA ALA A 246 1.00 6.92 21.56
C ALA A 246 -0.21 6.10 22.05
N ALA A 247 -0.08 4.78 22.13
CA ALA A 247 -1.13 3.90 22.65
C ALA A 247 -1.47 4.23 24.11
N MET A 248 -0.46 4.47 24.96
CA MET A 248 -0.68 4.83 26.37
C MET A 248 -1.37 6.18 26.53
N ILE A 249 -1.08 7.17 25.68
CA ILE A 249 -1.80 8.46 25.66
C ILE A 249 -3.29 8.23 25.38
N VAL A 250 -3.63 7.45 24.35
CA VAL A 250 -5.02 7.15 23.98
C VAL A 250 -5.74 6.39 25.10
N LEU A 251 -5.10 5.36 25.67
CA LEU A 251 -5.67 4.56 26.74
C LEU A 251 -5.92 5.37 28.01
N THR A 252 -4.98 6.24 28.39
CA THR A 252 -5.14 7.09 29.58
C THR A 252 -6.18 8.18 29.37
N LEU A 253 -6.29 8.77 28.17
CA LEU A 253 -7.38 9.69 27.82
C LEU A 253 -8.75 8.99 27.87
N ALA A 254 -8.86 7.80 27.30
CA ALA A 254 -10.09 7.01 27.36
C ALA A 254 -10.49 6.67 28.80
N ALA A 255 -9.51 6.30 29.65
CA ALA A 255 -9.72 6.07 31.07
C ALA A 255 -10.17 7.35 31.80
N ALA A 256 -9.57 8.51 31.50
CA ALA A 256 -9.97 9.79 32.07
C ALA A 256 -11.42 10.14 31.72
N ILE A 257 -11.82 9.96 30.46
CA ILE A 257 -13.20 10.17 30.01
C ILE A 257 -14.16 9.21 30.71
N ALA A 258 -13.80 7.94 30.83
CA ALA A 258 -14.62 6.94 31.52
C ALA A 258 -14.79 7.27 33.01
N LEU A 259 -13.72 7.68 33.69
CA LEU A 259 -13.76 8.12 35.09
C LEU A 259 -14.59 9.40 35.24
N TYR A 260 -14.43 10.36 34.33
CA TYR A 260 -15.21 11.60 34.31
C TYR A 260 -16.71 11.30 34.21
N LYS A 261 -17.11 10.53 33.19
CA LYS A 261 -18.51 10.15 32.97
C LYS A 261 -19.10 9.40 34.16
N LYS A 262 -18.31 8.54 34.80
CA LYS A 262 -18.78 7.70 35.91
C LYS A 262 -18.88 8.42 37.26
N PHE A 263 -17.97 9.34 37.55
CA PHE A 263 -17.81 9.88 38.91
C PHE A 263 -17.94 11.41 39.02
N PHE A 264 -17.96 12.14 37.91
CA PHE A 264 -17.93 13.60 37.88
C PHE A 264 -19.01 14.24 37.01
N MET A 265 -19.58 13.48 36.08
CA MET A 265 -20.72 13.93 35.28
C MET A 265 -22.00 13.54 36.00
N ASP A 266 -22.87 14.52 36.26
CA ASP A 266 -24.22 14.23 36.72
C ASP A 266 -24.92 13.37 35.66
N GLY A 267 -25.44 12.23 36.08
CA GLY A 267 -26.18 11.34 35.22
C GLY A 267 -27.65 11.74 35.22
N GLU A 268 -28.28 11.72 34.06
CA GLU A 268 -29.72 11.54 34.03
C GLU A 268 -29.97 10.06 34.35
N VAL A 269 -30.55 9.74 35.50
CA VAL A 269 -30.85 8.36 35.90
C VAL A 269 -32.32 8.29 36.28
N LEU A 270 -32.98 7.29 35.72
CA LEU A 270 -34.37 6.94 35.89
C LEU A 270 -34.62 6.47 37.34
N VAL A 271 -35.30 7.28 38.13
CA VAL A 271 -35.91 6.84 39.39
C VAL A 271 -37.38 6.67 39.09
N GLU A 272 -37.91 5.45 39.18
CA GLU A 272 -39.35 5.33 39.43
C GLU A 272 -39.58 6.00 40.77
N ASP A 273 -40.37 7.08 40.77
CA ASP A 273 -40.81 7.66 42.02
C ASP A 273 -41.54 6.57 42.79
N ALA A 274 -40.96 6.10 43.90
CA ALA A 274 -41.55 5.08 44.76
C ALA A 274 -42.91 5.52 45.34
N SER A 275 -43.31 6.78 45.09
CA SER A 275 -44.59 7.40 45.37
C SER A 275 -45.51 7.57 44.17
N GLY A 276 -45.34 6.77 43.10
CA GLY A 276 -46.35 6.62 42.05
C GLY A 276 -47.65 6.02 42.60
N GLU A 277 -48.43 6.82 43.32
CA GLU A 277 -49.83 6.57 43.63
C GLU A 277 -50.60 6.53 42.29
N PHE A 278 -50.72 5.34 41.68
CA PHE A 278 -51.83 5.07 40.78
C PHE A 278 -52.39 3.66 41.01
N PRO A 279 -53.68 3.53 41.37
CA PRO A 279 -54.26 2.27 41.79
C PRO A 279 -54.84 1.53 40.58
N TRP A 280 -54.07 0.66 39.94
CA TRP A 280 -54.56 -0.56 39.27
C TRP A 280 -53.41 -1.50 38.95
#